data_AF-A0A1Y2H483-F1
#
_entry.id   AF-A0A1Y2H483-F1
#
_cell.length_a   1.000
_cell.length_b   1.000
_cell.length_c   1.000
_cell.angle_alpha   90.00
_cell.angle_beta   90.00
_cell.angle_gamma   90.00
#
_symmetry.space_group_name_H-M   'P 1'
#
loop_
_entity.id
_entity.type
_entity.pdbx_description
1 polymer ?
#
loop_
_entity_poly.entity_id
_entity_poly.type
_entity_poly.pdbx_seq_one_letter_code
_entity_poly.pdbx_strand_id
1 'polypeptide(L)'
;MAAVPQIITPDFTVHVTDSGEKFSTRDRVVKDVPPPATTKPTNEQFFSKKDPSKPDIEFLRNHFIHEGRLTEEQALYILTKGTEILRSEPNLLEVDAPVTVCGDIHGQYYDLMKLFEVGGDPANTKYLFLGDYVDRGYFSIECVLYLWTLKIWYPNTLFLLRGNHECRHLTDYFTFKTECRHKYSERIYEACLESFCCLPLAAIMNKQFLCIHGGISPELVTLDDLRNINRFREPPTHGIMCDLLWADPLEDFGQEKTNESFIHNHVRGCSYFYSYHAACNFLEKNNLLSIIRAHEAQDSGYRMYKKTKTTGFPSVITIFSAPNYLDVYNNKAAVLKYENNVMNIRQFNCTPHPYWLPNFMDVFTWSLPFVGEKITDMLVAVLNVCTKEELDEGRDSMDEERKAAIKNKILAVGRMSNMFKTLRQESEAINELKGLLGTDQLPRGYLALGSEGIKSAINSFEDARNVDQMNERLPPSVGENGSPPSRYSSLGRNKSASSSAASSPGASPLMGPSPLSSGANSATAINSAAAPPSPTRSKTLPDSPTKSSTNIATPGAPPPRSSSAGATSPDVTRSKSDNNLASAPGKDKAQMGASPNTQKKSIFSKLKDGKK
;
A
#
# COMPACT_ATOMS: atom_id res chain seq x y z
N MET A 1 -65.89 -30.99 -2.57
CA MET A 1 -64.74 -30.48 -1.79
C MET A 1 -63.68 -30.02 -2.76
N ALA A 2 -63.21 -28.77 -2.68
CA ALA A 2 -62.00 -28.39 -3.40
C ALA A 2 -60.79 -29.00 -2.69
N ALA A 3 -59.81 -29.50 -3.44
CA ALA A 3 -58.58 -30.01 -2.84
C ALA A 3 -57.78 -28.83 -2.27
N VAL A 4 -57.40 -28.92 -0.99
CA VAL A 4 -56.42 -27.98 -0.41
C VAL A 4 -55.11 -28.21 -1.16
N PRO A 5 -54.50 -27.19 -1.81
CA PRO A 5 -53.23 -27.37 -2.48
C PRO A 5 -52.18 -27.79 -1.45
N GLN A 6 -51.45 -28.88 -1.72
CA GLN A 6 -50.34 -29.27 -0.85
C GLN A 6 -49.30 -28.15 -0.87
N ILE A 7 -49.06 -27.55 0.30
CA ILE A 7 -47.97 -26.61 0.49
C ILE A 7 -46.68 -27.42 0.38
N ILE A 8 -46.06 -27.38 -0.80
CA ILE A 8 -44.73 -27.95 -1.02
C ILE A 8 -43.75 -27.09 -0.21
N THR A 9 -43.43 -27.53 1.00
CA THR A 9 -42.34 -26.95 1.79
C THR A 9 -41.03 -27.16 1.05
N PRO A 10 -40.34 -26.09 0.59
CA PRO A 10 -39.10 -26.26 -0.15
C PRO A 10 -38.02 -26.81 0.77
N ASP A 11 -37.18 -27.70 0.23
CA ASP A 11 -36.04 -28.24 0.96
C ASP A 11 -34.92 -27.20 1.00
N PHE A 12 -34.87 -26.41 2.08
CA PHE A 12 -33.83 -25.41 2.30
C PHE A 12 -32.41 -25.99 2.44
N THR A 13 -32.23 -27.32 2.46
CA THR A 13 -30.90 -27.95 2.38
C THR A 13 -30.34 -28.00 0.96
N VAL A 14 -31.19 -27.74 -0.06
CA VAL A 14 -30.81 -27.71 -1.47
C VAL A 14 -31.23 -26.38 -2.12
N HIS A 15 -30.26 -25.55 -2.47
CA HIS A 15 -30.49 -24.43 -3.38
C HIS A 15 -30.57 -24.97 -4.82
N VAL A 16 -31.52 -24.44 -5.60
CA VAL A 16 -31.65 -24.71 -7.03
C VAL A 16 -31.52 -23.38 -7.76
N THR A 17 -30.60 -23.30 -8.72
CA THR A 17 -30.36 -22.10 -9.54
C THR A 17 -31.39 -21.95 -10.66
N ASP A 18 -31.43 -20.79 -11.30
CA ASP A 18 -32.23 -20.55 -12.52
C ASP A 18 -31.81 -21.46 -13.70
N SER A 19 -30.58 -21.98 -13.70
CA SER A 19 -30.09 -23.03 -14.63
C SER A 19 -30.59 -24.44 -14.30
N GLY A 20 -31.25 -24.64 -13.15
CA GLY A 20 -31.73 -25.94 -12.65
C GLY A 20 -30.67 -26.79 -11.93
N GLU A 21 -29.47 -26.25 -11.72
CA GLU A 21 -28.37 -26.92 -11.00
C GLU A 21 -28.65 -26.93 -9.49
N LYS A 22 -28.22 -27.98 -8.81
CA LYS A 22 -28.56 -28.23 -7.40
C LYS A 22 -27.32 -28.20 -6.51
N PHE A 23 -27.34 -27.32 -5.52
CA PHE A 23 -26.25 -27.12 -4.57
C PHE A 23 -26.73 -27.36 -3.14
N SER A 24 -25.98 -28.14 -2.37
CA SER A 24 -26.20 -28.26 -0.92
C SER A 24 -25.91 -26.92 -0.25
N THR A 25 -26.81 -26.45 0.60
CA THR A 25 -26.62 -25.24 1.42
C THR A 25 -25.78 -25.48 2.67
N ARG A 26 -25.35 -26.72 2.89
CA ARG A 26 -24.51 -27.15 4.04
C ARG A 26 -23.06 -27.45 3.65
N ASP A 27 -22.82 -27.81 2.40
CA ASP A 27 -21.50 -28.18 1.89
C ASP A 27 -20.81 -27.00 1.19
N ARG A 28 -19.48 -27.04 1.14
CA ARG A 28 -18.70 -26.07 0.36
C ARG A 28 -18.98 -26.26 -1.14
N VAL A 29 -19.62 -25.25 -1.74
CA VAL A 29 -20.04 -25.24 -3.15
C VAL A 29 -18.85 -25.29 -4.11
N VAL A 30 -17.96 -24.29 -4.03
CA VAL A 30 -16.75 -24.24 -4.86
C VAL A 30 -15.66 -25.06 -4.19
N LYS A 31 -15.44 -26.29 -4.67
CA LYS A 31 -14.52 -27.26 -4.03
C LYS A 31 -13.07 -27.09 -4.49
N ASP A 32 -12.86 -26.67 -5.73
CA ASP A 32 -11.53 -26.64 -6.38
C ASP A 32 -10.63 -25.49 -5.93
N VAL A 33 -11.21 -24.42 -5.37
CA VAL A 33 -10.45 -23.37 -4.67
C VAL A 33 -9.90 -23.96 -3.37
N PRO A 34 -8.60 -23.87 -3.05
CA PRO A 34 -8.07 -24.35 -1.77
C PRO A 34 -8.74 -23.66 -0.56
N PRO A 35 -8.95 -24.35 0.58
CA PRO A 35 -9.28 -23.70 1.83
C PRO A 35 -8.02 -23.10 2.48
N PRO A 36 -8.14 -22.02 3.26
CA PRO A 36 -7.01 -21.46 4.00
C PRO A 36 -6.56 -22.39 5.14
N ALA A 37 -5.30 -22.27 5.56
CA ALA A 37 -4.71 -23.05 6.64
C ALA A 37 -5.26 -22.60 8.01
N THR A 38 -6.34 -23.26 8.45
CA THR A 38 -7.11 -22.90 9.66
C THR A 38 -6.37 -23.12 10.98
N THR A 39 -5.35 -23.98 11.01
CA THR A 39 -4.55 -24.28 12.20
C THR A 39 -3.28 -23.44 12.27
N LYS A 40 -3.09 -22.71 13.38
CA LYS A 40 -1.81 -22.05 13.69
C LYS A 40 -0.71 -23.11 13.94
N PRO A 41 0.55 -22.87 13.51
CA PRO A 41 1.58 -23.90 13.53
C PRO A 41 2.12 -24.18 14.93
N THR A 42 2.52 -25.42 15.18
CA THR A 42 3.25 -25.78 16.41
C THR A 42 4.68 -25.23 16.35
N ASN A 43 5.35 -25.15 17.50
CA ASN A 43 6.75 -24.71 17.54
C ASN A 43 7.70 -25.67 16.79
N GLU A 44 7.36 -26.96 16.67
CA GLU A 44 8.13 -27.94 15.88
C GLU A 44 7.98 -27.73 14.36
N GLN A 45 6.85 -27.17 13.91
CA GLN A 45 6.67 -26.74 12.52
C GLN A 45 7.31 -25.37 12.26
N PHE A 46 7.27 -24.48 13.25
CA PHE A 46 7.74 -23.10 13.14
C PHE A 46 9.27 -22.97 13.16
N PHE A 47 9.99 -23.67 14.03
CA PHE A 47 11.45 -23.63 14.10
C PHE A 47 12.12 -24.60 13.13
N SER A 48 13.22 -24.20 12.50
CA SER A 48 13.86 -25.01 11.48
C SER A 48 14.61 -26.22 12.04
N LYS A 49 14.48 -27.34 11.34
CA LYS A 49 15.23 -28.59 11.63
C LYS A 49 16.72 -28.47 11.30
N LYS A 50 17.13 -27.44 10.55
CA LYS A 50 18.54 -27.13 10.22
C LYS A 50 19.20 -26.23 11.27
N ASP A 51 18.44 -25.25 11.77
CA ASP A 51 18.86 -24.32 12.82
C ASP A 51 17.65 -24.03 13.73
N PRO A 52 17.53 -24.74 14.87
CA PRO A 52 16.43 -24.53 15.82
C PRO A 52 16.40 -23.15 16.48
N SER A 53 17.41 -22.30 16.27
CA SER A 53 17.40 -20.90 16.71
C SER A 53 16.73 -19.96 15.69
N LYS A 54 16.20 -20.47 14.58
CA LYS A 54 15.57 -19.69 13.51
C LYS A 54 14.23 -20.27 13.05
N PRO A 55 13.29 -19.45 12.57
CA PRO A 55 12.05 -19.94 11.96
C PRO A 55 12.33 -20.67 10.64
N ASP A 56 11.53 -21.65 10.24
CA ASP A 56 11.73 -22.37 8.99
C ASP A 56 11.15 -21.62 7.77
N ILE A 57 12.03 -21.18 6.86
CA ILE A 57 11.65 -20.38 5.69
C ILE A 57 10.66 -21.14 4.78
N GLU A 58 10.90 -22.42 4.54
CA GLU A 58 10.12 -23.20 3.58
C GLU A 58 8.74 -23.54 4.15
N PHE A 59 8.67 -23.87 5.45
CA PHE A 59 7.39 -23.99 6.13
C PHE A 59 6.61 -22.67 6.10
N LEU A 60 7.22 -21.55 6.49
CA LEU A 60 6.55 -20.26 6.55
C LEU A 60 6.08 -19.76 5.17
N ARG A 61 6.89 -19.94 4.12
CA ARG A 61 6.49 -19.66 2.73
C ARG A 61 5.22 -20.41 2.37
N ASN A 62 5.21 -21.71 2.59
CA ASN A 62 4.07 -22.56 2.23
C ASN A 62 2.84 -22.27 3.10
N HIS A 63 3.02 -21.93 4.39
CA HIS A 63 1.92 -21.56 5.31
C HIS A 63 1.25 -20.26 4.87
N PHE A 64 2.02 -19.20 4.57
CA PHE A 64 1.47 -17.91 4.12
C PHE A 64 0.84 -17.97 2.71
N ILE A 65 1.35 -18.78 1.80
CA ILE A 65 0.72 -19.06 0.49
C ILE A 65 -0.69 -19.68 0.64
N HIS A 66 -0.97 -20.35 1.75
CA HIS A 66 -2.30 -20.89 2.08
C HIS A 66 -3.04 -20.02 3.12
N GLU A 67 -2.74 -18.72 3.18
CA GLU A 67 -3.33 -17.73 4.10
C GLU A 67 -3.20 -18.08 5.61
N GLY A 68 -2.25 -18.96 5.93
CA GLY A 68 -2.01 -19.47 7.27
C GLY A 68 -1.46 -18.39 8.20
N ARG A 69 -2.10 -18.24 9.37
CA ARG A 69 -1.69 -17.28 10.40
C ARG A 69 -0.78 -17.95 11.43
N LEU A 70 0.17 -17.20 12.01
CA LEU A 70 1.02 -17.67 13.11
C LEU A 70 0.33 -17.51 14.47
N THR A 71 0.90 -18.08 15.54
CA THR A 71 0.61 -17.61 16.90
C THR A 71 1.20 -16.22 17.12
N GLU A 72 0.65 -15.46 18.06
CA GLU A 72 1.10 -14.09 18.33
C GLU A 72 2.56 -14.05 18.80
N GLU A 73 2.96 -14.97 19.67
CA GLU A 73 4.35 -15.08 20.16
C GLU A 73 5.34 -15.51 19.06
N GLN A 74 4.92 -16.30 18.06
CA GLN A 74 5.74 -16.64 16.88
C GLN A 74 5.93 -15.43 15.96
N ALA A 75 4.88 -14.62 15.75
CA ALA A 75 4.98 -13.38 15.00
C ALA A 75 5.87 -12.34 15.72
N LEU A 76 5.71 -12.19 17.04
CA LEU A 76 6.58 -11.35 17.86
C LEU A 76 8.02 -11.83 17.87
N TYR A 77 8.27 -13.14 17.93
CA TYR A 77 9.62 -13.70 17.84
C TYR A 77 10.35 -13.23 16.57
N ILE A 78 9.67 -13.30 15.41
CA ILE A 78 10.20 -12.80 14.13
C ILE A 78 10.44 -11.28 14.20
N LEU A 79 9.47 -10.51 14.66
CA LEU A 79 9.56 -9.05 14.74
C LEU A 79 10.69 -8.60 15.67
N THR A 80 10.79 -9.15 16.87
CA THR A 80 11.86 -8.85 17.84
C THR A 80 13.23 -9.24 17.28
N LYS A 81 13.39 -10.43 16.70
CA LYS A 81 14.71 -10.85 16.15
C LYS A 81 15.12 -10.10 14.89
N GLY A 82 14.18 -9.71 14.02
CA GLY A 82 14.47 -8.75 12.96
C GLY A 82 14.85 -7.37 13.49
N THR A 83 14.14 -6.87 14.52
CA THR A 83 14.41 -5.58 15.17
C THR A 83 15.80 -5.51 15.81
N GLU A 84 16.23 -6.57 16.51
CA GLU A 84 17.57 -6.68 17.08
C GLU A 84 18.66 -6.50 16.01
N ILE A 85 18.49 -7.14 14.85
CA ILE A 85 19.43 -7.03 13.73
C ILE A 85 19.37 -5.64 13.12
N LEU A 86 18.20 -5.17 12.69
CA LEU A 86 18.02 -3.86 12.03
C LEU A 86 18.51 -2.71 12.90
N ARG A 87 18.36 -2.79 14.23
CA ARG A 87 18.84 -1.76 15.17
C ARG A 87 20.37 -1.70 15.27
N SER A 88 21.06 -2.81 14.99
CA SER A 88 22.52 -2.86 14.96
C SER A 88 23.13 -2.29 13.67
N GLU A 89 22.34 -2.15 12.61
CA GLU A 89 22.80 -1.66 11.31
C GLU A 89 22.93 -0.11 11.28
N PRO A 90 23.86 0.45 10.49
CA PRO A 90 24.00 1.90 10.31
C PRO A 90 22.83 2.49 9.49
N ASN A 91 22.67 3.82 9.52
CA ASN A 91 21.67 4.50 8.68
C ASN A 91 21.93 4.31 7.17
N LEU A 92 23.21 4.27 6.81
CA LEU A 92 23.75 4.15 5.47
C LEU A 92 24.51 2.82 5.40
N LEU A 93 23.89 1.80 4.82
CA LEU A 93 24.51 0.49 4.61
C LEU A 93 25.63 0.57 3.55
N GLU A 94 26.56 -0.38 3.55
CA GLU A 94 27.50 -0.60 2.44
C GLU A 94 27.25 -2.01 1.87
N VAL A 95 26.91 -2.10 0.57
CA VAL A 95 26.44 -3.34 -0.06
C VAL A 95 27.23 -3.62 -1.34
N ASP A 96 28.22 -4.50 -1.26
CA ASP A 96 29.02 -4.91 -2.43
C ASP A 96 28.20 -5.74 -3.43
N ALA A 97 28.55 -5.66 -4.72
CA ALA A 97 28.03 -6.55 -5.75
C ALA A 97 28.43 -8.04 -5.52
N PRO A 98 27.79 -9.01 -6.21
CA PRO A 98 26.53 -8.88 -6.96
C PRO A 98 25.33 -8.71 -6.03
N VAL A 99 24.27 -8.04 -6.50
CA VAL A 99 23.05 -7.77 -5.72
C VAL A 99 21.81 -7.60 -6.60
N THR A 100 20.66 -8.03 -6.10
CA THR A 100 19.32 -7.75 -6.66
C THR A 100 18.67 -6.63 -5.85
N VAL A 101 18.42 -5.48 -6.48
CA VAL A 101 17.73 -4.32 -5.89
C VAL A 101 16.25 -4.34 -6.26
N CYS A 102 15.39 -4.13 -5.28
CA CYS A 102 13.93 -4.24 -5.36
C CYS A 102 13.26 -2.96 -4.83
N GLY A 103 12.23 -2.48 -5.50
CA GLY A 103 11.41 -1.35 -5.04
C GLY A 103 10.21 -1.82 -4.20
N ASP A 104 9.19 -0.96 -4.20
CA ASP A 104 7.93 -1.08 -3.44
C ASP A 104 7.24 -2.44 -3.63
N ILE A 105 6.67 -2.98 -2.55
CA ILE A 105 6.03 -4.30 -2.48
C ILE A 105 4.54 -4.21 -2.07
N HIS A 106 4.17 -3.22 -1.26
CA HIS A 106 2.78 -2.88 -0.87
C HIS A 106 1.88 -4.09 -0.57
N GLY A 107 2.33 -4.98 0.32
CA GLY A 107 1.54 -6.15 0.74
C GLY A 107 1.17 -7.16 -0.36
N GLN A 108 1.79 -7.12 -1.55
CA GLN A 108 1.56 -8.11 -2.61
C GLN A 108 2.41 -9.38 -2.39
N TYR A 109 2.09 -10.14 -1.33
CA TYR A 109 2.89 -11.31 -0.91
C TYR A 109 3.10 -12.37 -2.01
N TYR A 110 2.09 -12.60 -2.85
CA TYR A 110 2.15 -13.58 -3.93
C TYR A 110 3.11 -13.14 -5.04
N ASP A 111 3.22 -11.84 -5.30
CA ASP A 111 4.22 -11.27 -6.22
C ASP A 111 5.60 -11.14 -5.58
N LEU A 112 5.69 -10.98 -4.27
CA LEU A 112 6.95 -11.13 -3.53
C LEU A 112 7.51 -12.56 -3.68
N MET A 113 6.67 -13.59 -3.75
CA MET A 113 7.13 -14.94 -4.11
C MET A 113 7.68 -14.99 -5.53
N LYS A 114 7.02 -14.30 -6.48
CA LYS A 114 7.48 -14.24 -7.88
C LYS A 114 8.79 -13.46 -8.04
N LEU A 115 8.97 -12.41 -7.25
CA LEU A 115 10.20 -11.61 -7.17
C LEU A 115 11.40 -12.46 -6.76
N PHE A 116 11.24 -13.42 -5.83
CA PHE A 116 12.32 -14.34 -5.47
C PHE A 116 12.61 -15.37 -6.58
N GLU A 117 11.61 -15.84 -7.33
CA GLU A 117 11.86 -16.70 -8.50
C GLU A 117 12.62 -15.98 -9.63
N VAL A 118 12.37 -14.69 -9.82
CA VAL A 118 12.96 -13.87 -10.90
C VAL A 118 14.30 -13.27 -10.50
N GLY A 119 14.46 -12.86 -9.24
CA GLY A 119 15.69 -12.30 -8.69
C GLY A 119 16.72 -13.35 -8.28
N GLY A 120 16.29 -14.51 -7.78
CA GLY A 120 17.13 -15.62 -7.32
C GLY A 120 16.89 -15.99 -5.85
N ASP A 121 17.28 -17.21 -5.47
CA ASP A 121 17.15 -17.68 -4.09
C ASP A 121 17.99 -16.82 -3.11
N PRO A 122 17.39 -16.21 -2.07
CA PRO A 122 18.10 -15.44 -1.04
C PRO A 122 19.22 -16.22 -0.32
N ALA A 123 19.17 -17.56 -0.30
CA ALA A 123 20.25 -18.39 0.23
C ALA A 123 21.57 -18.22 -0.54
N ASN A 124 21.51 -17.79 -1.80
CA ASN A 124 22.65 -17.67 -2.71
C ASN A 124 22.75 -16.28 -3.38
N THR A 125 21.81 -15.37 -3.12
CA THR A 125 21.65 -14.09 -3.83
C THR A 125 21.59 -12.95 -2.83
N LYS A 126 22.41 -11.90 -2.97
CA LYS A 126 22.25 -10.70 -2.14
C LYS A 126 21.03 -9.89 -2.59
N TYR A 127 20.31 -9.33 -1.64
CA TYR A 127 19.09 -8.55 -1.84
C TYR A 127 19.17 -7.19 -1.14
N LEU A 128 18.65 -6.15 -1.81
CA LEU A 128 18.44 -4.83 -1.22
C LEU A 128 17.02 -4.36 -1.59
N PHE A 129 16.13 -4.31 -0.61
CA PHE A 129 14.80 -3.72 -0.77
C PHE A 129 14.83 -2.26 -0.34
N LEU A 130 14.15 -1.39 -1.10
CA LEU A 130 14.23 0.07 -0.92
C LEU A 130 13.18 0.64 0.04
N GLY A 131 12.07 -0.06 0.27
CA GLY A 131 11.01 0.36 1.20
C GLY A 131 9.63 -0.18 0.82
N ASP A 132 8.60 0.34 1.49
CA ASP A 132 7.18 0.14 1.21
C ASP A 132 6.77 -1.33 1.08
N TYR A 133 6.94 -2.05 2.20
CA TYR A 133 6.55 -3.45 2.36
C TYR A 133 5.04 -3.61 2.60
N VAL A 134 4.38 -2.55 3.09
CA VAL A 134 3.04 -2.56 3.67
C VAL A 134 2.07 -1.57 3.01
N ASP A 135 0.83 -1.61 3.50
CA ASP A 135 -0.35 -0.90 3.00
C ASP A 135 -0.73 -1.24 1.57
N ARG A 136 -1.90 -0.72 1.17
CA ARG A 136 -2.52 -0.87 -0.16
C ARG A 136 -2.95 -2.32 -0.42
N GLY A 137 -2.01 -3.25 -0.60
CA GLY A 137 -2.29 -4.69 -0.70
C GLY A 137 -2.55 -5.35 0.66
N TYR A 138 -3.35 -6.41 0.65
CA TYR A 138 -3.95 -7.01 1.86
C TYR A 138 -3.17 -8.21 2.44
N PHE A 139 -1.89 -8.38 2.06
CA PHE A 139 -0.96 -9.37 2.63
C PHE A 139 0.33 -8.72 3.17
N SER A 140 0.19 -7.52 3.75
CA SER A 140 1.29 -6.72 4.30
C SER A 140 2.00 -7.41 5.46
N ILE A 141 1.27 -8.08 6.36
CA ILE A 141 1.89 -8.76 7.52
C ILE A 141 2.63 -10.04 7.11
N GLU A 142 2.18 -10.74 6.06
CA GLU A 142 2.89 -11.88 5.48
C GLU A 142 4.19 -11.41 4.78
N CYS A 143 4.17 -10.27 4.07
CA CYS A 143 5.37 -9.64 3.54
C CYS A 143 6.38 -9.31 4.65
N VAL A 144 5.96 -8.62 5.72
CA VAL A 144 6.82 -8.25 6.86
C VAL A 144 7.37 -9.50 7.55
N LEU A 145 6.52 -10.45 7.96
CA LEU A 145 6.97 -11.64 8.69
C LEU A 145 7.91 -12.52 7.85
N TYR A 146 7.71 -12.61 6.54
CA TYR A 146 8.59 -13.36 5.66
C TYR A 146 9.93 -12.65 5.41
N LEU A 147 9.93 -11.35 5.11
CA LEU A 147 11.16 -10.56 4.90
C LEU A 147 12.00 -10.48 6.19
N TRP A 148 11.37 -10.36 7.36
CA TRP A 148 12.06 -10.39 8.65
C TRP A 148 12.63 -11.78 8.96
N THR A 149 11.91 -12.85 8.62
CA THR A 149 12.45 -14.22 8.68
C THR A 149 13.70 -14.35 7.80
N LEU A 150 13.65 -13.87 6.56
CA LEU A 150 14.82 -13.86 5.68
C LEU A 150 15.97 -13.00 6.24
N LYS A 151 15.69 -11.86 6.89
CA LYS A 151 16.72 -11.03 7.56
C LYS A 151 17.39 -11.75 8.74
N ILE A 152 16.65 -12.58 9.49
CA ILE A 152 17.19 -13.44 10.56
C ILE A 152 18.09 -14.55 10.01
N TRP A 153 17.76 -15.10 8.84
CA TRP A 153 18.59 -16.10 8.16
C TRP A 153 19.84 -15.50 7.50
N TYR A 154 19.66 -14.37 6.82
CA TYR A 154 20.61 -13.80 5.87
C TYR A 154 21.02 -12.36 6.23
N PRO A 155 21.41 -12.05 7.48
CA PRO A 155 21.59 -10.66 7.95
C PRO A 155 22.64 -9.87 7.16
N ASN A 156 23.65 -10.56 6.61
CA ASN A 156 24.77 -9.98 5.88
C ASN A 156 24.60 -10.02 4.35
N THR A 157 23.46 -10.49 3.84
CA THR A 157 23.20 -10.61 2.38
C THR A 157 21.81 -10.14 1.97
N LEU A 158 20.82 -10.11 2.86
CA LEU A 158 19.52 -9.47 2.63
C LEU A 158 19.41 -8.19 3.47
N PHE A 159 19.13 -7.08 2.79
CA PHE A 159 19.08 -5.74 3.33
C PHE A 159 17.70 -5.11 3.07
N LEU A 160 17.18 -4.42 4.07
CA LEU A 160 15.86 -3.78 4.06
C LEU A 160 16.07 -2.30 4.41
N LEU A 161 15.70 -1.38 3.53
CA LEU A 161 15.61 0.04 3.83
C LEU A 161 14.19 0.40 4.30
N ARG A 162 14.03 1.62 4.81
CA ARG A 162 12.74 2.21 5.18
C ARG A 162 12.15 2.97 3.99
N GLY A 163 10.89 2.71 3.66
CA GLY A 163 10.07 3.56 2.78
C GLY A 163 9.23 4.56 3.56
N ASN A 164 8.30 5.24 2.89
CA ASN A 164 7.39 6.18 3.54
C ASN A 164 6.24 5.47 4.27
N HIS A 165 5.81 4.30 3.80
CA HIS A 165 4.74 3.51 4.45
C HIS A 165 5.19 2.83 5.75
N GLU A 166 6.50 2.68 6.00
CA GLU A 166 7.01 2.18 7.29
C GLU A 166 6.95 3.24 8.41
N CYS A 167 5.77 3.83 8.64
CA CYS A 167 5.48 4.75 9.74
C CYS A 167 4.03 4.65 10.22
N ARG A 168 3.78 5.08 11.46
CA ARG A 168 2.43 5.05 12.07
C ARG A 168 1.42 5.91 11.31
N HIS A 169 1.86 7.04 10.75
CA HIS A 169 0.97 8.02 10.13
C HIS A 169 0.29 7.51 8.87
N LEU A 170 1.00 6.69 8.06
CA LEU A 170 0.41 6.08 6.87
C LEU A 170 -0.37 4.81 7.24
N THR A 171 0.22 3.93 8.06
CA THR A 171 -0.39 2.63 8.40
C THR A 171 -1.64 2.71 9.29
N ASP A 172 -1.89 3.85 9.95
CA ASP A 172 -3.14 4.20 10.67
C ASP A 172 -4.21 4.83 9.76
N TYR A 173 -3.82 5.38 8.59
CA TYR A 173 -4.71 6.00 7.59
C TYR A 173 -5.13 5.03 6.48
N PHE A 174 -4.21 4.13 6.11
CA PHE A 174 -4.38 3.02 5.18
C PHE A 174 -4.80 1.73 5.92
N THR A 175 -4.43 0.57 5.39
CA THR A 175 -4.97 -0.73 5.81
C THR A 175 -4.11 -1.50 6.80
N PHE A 176 -2.79 -1.25 6.94
CA PHE A 176 -1.92 -2.16 7.68
C PHE A 176 -2.24 -2.29 9.18
N LYS A 177 -2.68 -1.22 9.86
CA LYS A 177 -3.16 -1.33 11.25
C LYS A 177 -4.40 -2.20 11.37
N THR A 178 -5.35 -2.03 10.44
CA THR A 178 -6.58 -2.83 10.37
C THR A 178 -6.27 -4.29 10.02
N GLU A 179 -5.32 -4.52 9.11
CA GLU A 179 -4.79 -5.86 8.79
C GLU A 179 -4.21 -6.53 10.03
N CYS A 180 -3.32 -5.85 10.77
CA CYS A 180 -2.73 -6.37 12.00
C CYS A 180 -3.81 -6.71 13.04
N ARG A 181 -4.81 -5.85 13.23
CA ARG A 181 -5.92 -6.07 14.18
C ARG A 181 -6.88 -7.18 13.74
N HIS A 182 -7.07 -7.41 12.44
CA HIS A 182 -7.88 -8.50 11.90
C HIS A 182 -7.14 -9.85 11.93
N LYS A 183 -5.85 -9.88 11.55
CA LYS A 183 -5.06 -11.10 11.42
C LYS A 183 -4.45 -11.57 12.75
N TYR A 184 -4.04 -10.64 13.60
CA TYR A 184 -3.32 -10.89 14.84
C TYR A 184 -3.84 -10.04 16.03
N SER A 185 -3.18 -8.91 16.32
CA SER A 185 -3.47 -8.03 17.46
C SER A 185 -2.86 -6.64 17.23
N GLU A 186 -3.28 -5.65 18.02
CA GLU A 186 -2.66 -4.32 18.06
C GLU A 186 -1.23 -4.37 18.65
N ARG A 187 -0.90 -5.40 19.45
CA ARG A 187 0.46 -5.67 19.95
C ARG A 187 1.42 -6.10 18.84
N ILE A 188 0.94 -6.78 17.78
CA ILE A 188 1.74 -7.01 16.57
C ILE A 188 1.99 -5.70 15.81
N TYR A 189 0.98 -4.85 15.68
CA TYR A 189 1.12 -3.56 14.99
C TYR A 189 2.18 -2.67 15.66
N GLU A 190 2.11 -2.48 16.98
CA GLU A 190 3.10 -1.69 17.73
C GLU A 190 4.52 -2.27 17.63
N ALA A 191 4.66 -3.61 17.62
CA ALA A 191 5.96 -4.27 17.40
C ALA A 191 6.50 -4.07 15.97
N CYS A 192 5.62 -4.01 14.96
CA CYS A 192 6.01 -3.64 13.59
C CYS A 192 6.53 -2.18 13.55
N LEU A 193 5.85 -1.24 14.21
CA LEU A 193 6.25 0.16 14.24
C LEU A 193 7.60 0.40 14.95
N GLU A 194 7.89 -0.30 16.05
CA GLU A 194 9.23 -0.27 16.66
C GLU A 194 10.29 -0.80 15.69
N SER A 195 9.97 -1.88 14.95
CA SER A 195 10.87 -2.45 13.95
C SER A 195 11.11 -1.52 12.77
N PHE A 196 10.06 -0.85 12.29
CA PHE A 196 10.13 0.13 11.21
C PHE A 196 11.00 1.34 11.58
N CYS A 197 10.98 1.75 12.85
CA CYS A 197 11.90 2.77 13.36
C CYS A 197 13.37 2.31 13.39
N CYS A 198 13.66 1.02 13.27
CA CYS A 198 15.01 0.48 13.21
C CYS A 198 15.56 0.32 11.79
N LEU A 199 14.72 0.31 10.75
CA LEU A 199 15.13 0.17 9.35
C LEU A 199 16.14 1.27 8.94
N PRO A 200 17.28 0.91 8.32
CA PRO A 200 18.20 1.85 7.66
C PRO A 200 17.50 2.76 6.62
N LEU A 201 18.06 3.95 6.38
CA LEU A 201 17.45 4.96 5.49
C LEU A 201 18.04 4.94 4.07
N ALA A 202 19.24 4.36 3.90
CA ALA A 202 19.97 4.36 2.64
C ALA A 202 20.99 3.21 2.57
N ALA A 203 21.49 2.92 1.37
CA ALA A 203 22.66 2.09 1.13
C ALA A 203 23.58 2.71 0.07
N ILE A 204 24.90 2.54 0.24
CA ILE A 204 25.87 2.69 -0.84
C ILE A 204 26.12 1.31 -1.46
N MET A 205 25.59 1.11 -2.66
CA MET A 205 25.76 -0.14 -3.41
C MET A 205 27.00 -0.03 -4.31
N ASN A 206 27.88 -1.04 -4.23
CA ASN A 206 29.14 -1.18 -4.96
C ASN A 206 30.06 0.07 -4.95
N LYS A 207 29.96 0.93 -3.93
CA LYS A 207 30.68 2.23 -3.83
C LYS A 207 30.42 3.17 -5.01
N GLN A 208 29.29 3.00 -5.69
CA GLN A 208 28.92 3.69 -6.94
C GLN A 208 27.50 4.23 -6.92
N PHE A 209 26.57 3.61 -6.19
CA PHE A 209 25.15 3.94 -6.26
C PHE A 209 24.62 4.33 -4.88
N LEU A 210 23.99 5.51 -4.76
CA LEU A 210 23.13 5.79 -3.61
C LEU A 210 21.79 5.08 -3.84
N CYS A 211 21.40 4.22 -2.91
CA CYS A 211 20.12 3.51 -2.91
C CYS A 211 19.29 4.04 -1.74
N ILE A 212 18.10 4.56 -2.04
CA ILE A 212 17.18 5.24 -1.10
C ILE A 212 15.73 4.98 -1.55
N HIS A 213 14.73 5.29 -0.73
CA HIS A 213 13.33 5.12 -1.14
C HIS A 213 12.85 6.26 -2.05
N GLY A 214 12.77 7.47 -1.48
CA GLY A 214 12.30 8.69 -2.14
C GLY A 214 13.40 9.35 -2.96
N GLY A 215 14.14 10.28 -2.36
CA GLY A 215 15.04 11.14 -3.14
C GLY A 215 16.05 11.94 -2.32
N ILE A 216 16.74 12.86 -3.01
CA ILE A 216 17.70 13.75 -2.37
C ILE A 216 17.00 14.96 -1.73
N SER A 217 17.60 15.47 -0.65
CA SER A 217 17.10 16.62 0.14
C SER A 217 17.91 17.89 -0.14
N PRO A 218 17.35 19.11 0.02
CA PRO A 218 18.15 20.33 0.15
C PRO A 218 19.17 20.29 1.29
N GLU A 219 18.91 19.49 2.33
CA GLU A 219 19.79 19.29 3.50
C GLU A 219 20.83 18.18 3.26
N LEU A 220 20.69 17.37 2.20
CA LEU A 220 21.60 16.27 1.88
C LEU A 220 22.71 16.74 0.94
N VAL A 221 23.84 17.14 1.52
CA VAL A 221 24.97 17.69 0.77
C VAL A 221 26.08 16.65 0.57
N THR A 222 26.21 15.72 1.52
CA THR A 222 27.24 14.68 1.61
C THR A 222 26.69 13.39 2.20
N LEU A 223 27.38 12.27 2.01
CA LEU A 223 27.02 10.99 2.63
C LEU A 223 27.14 10.98 4.17
N ASP A 224 27.85 11.94 4.78
CA ASP A 224 27.93 12.05 6.24
C ASP A 224 26.66 12.68 6.85
N ASP A 225 25.94 13.52 6.11
CA ASP A 225 24.65 14.08 6.56
C ASP A 225 23.64 12.95 6.82
N LEU A 226 23.63 11.93 5.94
CA LEU A 226 22.88 10.68 6.07
C LEU A 226 23.28 9.85 7.31
N ARG A 227 24.58 9.76 7.59
CA ARG A 227 25.13 9.00 8.74
C ARG A 227 24.75 9.63 10.08
N ASN A 228 24.53 10.95 10.13
CA ASN A 228 24.26 11.70 11.36
C ASN A 228 22.76 11.76 11.77
N ILE A 229 21.84 11.24 10.96
CA ILE A 229 20.39 11.28 11.25
C ILE A 229 20.04 10.38 12.46
N ASN A 230 19.28 10.87 13.43
CA ASN A 230 18.59 9.97 14.36
C ASN A 230 17.35 9.38 13.68
N ARG A 231 17.46 8.13 13.20
CA ARG A 231 16.39 7.40 12.50
C ARG A 231 15.38 6.69 13.42
N PHE A 232 15.73 6.50 14.71
CA PHE A 232 14.98 5.67 15.67
C PHE A 232 13.73 6.38 16.23
N ARG A 233 12.81 6.69 15.33
CA ARG A 233 11.59 7.51 15.56
C ARG A 233 10.64 7.43 14.36
N GLU A 234 9.43 7.95 14.51
CA GLU A 234 8.58 8.28 13.36
C GLU A 234 9.27 9.32 12.44
N PRO A 235 9.09 9.24 11.11
CA PRO A 235 9.56 10.26 10.19
C PRO A 235 8.96 11.64 10.53
N PRO A 236 9.71 12.73 10.37
CA PRO A 236 9.16 14.07 10.50
C PRO A 236 8.33 14.42 9.27
N THR A 237 7.47 15.44 9.37
CA THR A 237 6.76 16.01 8.21
C THR A 237 7.65 16.89 7.31
N HIS A 238 8.88 17.20 7.75
CA HIS A 238 9.84 18.07 7.05
C HIS A 238 11.31 17.73 7.38
N GLY A 239 12.24 18.17 6.51
CA GLY A 239 13.69 18.01 6.67
C GLY A 239 14.21 16.66 6.19
N ILE A 240 15.53 16.45 6.25
CA ILE A 240 16.26 15.37 5.55
C ILE A 240 15.65 13.96 5.66
N MET A 241 15.14 13.57 6.84
CA MET A 241 14.53 12.25 7.05
C MET A 241 13.13 12.11 6.41
N CYS A 242 12.41 13.21 6.19
CA CYS A 242 11.21 13.23 5.37
C CYS A 242 11.60 13.06 3.90
N ASP A 243 12.54 13.88 3.43
CA ASP A 243 12.92 13.97 2.02
C ASP A 243 13.52 12.67 1.45
N LEU A 244 14.33 11.96 2.24
CA LEU A 244 14.86 10.64 1.89
C LEU A 244 13.76 9.60 1.58
N LEU A 245 12.54 9.81 2.11
CA LEU A 245 11.39 8.92 1.97
C LEU A 245 10.34 9.46 0.99
N TRP A 246 10.27 10.78 0.78
CA TRP A 246 9.16 11.47 0.07
C TRP A 246 9.58 12.34 -1.13
N ALA A 247 10.87 12.55 -1.39
CA ALA A 247 11.31 13.40 -2.50
C ALA A 247 11.23 12.65 -3.85
N ASP A 248 10.68 13.31 -4.87
CA ASP A 248 10.52 12.76 -6.22
C ASP A 248 11.39 13.50 -7.25
N PRO A 249 11.83 12.87 -8.35
CA PRO A 249 12.36 13.61 -9.48
C PRO A 249 11.25 14.46 -10.13
N LEU A 250 11.59 15.62 -10.69
CA LEU A 250 10.63 16.43 -11.46
C LEU A 250 9.94 15.63 -12.58
N GLU A 251 8.70 15.99 -12.92
CA GLU A 251 7.97 15.37 -14.04
C GLU A 251 8.75 15.50 -15.36
N ASP A 252 9.28 16.70 -15.62
CA ASP A 252 10.14 17.05 -16.76
C ASP A 252 11.65 16.89 -16.47
N PHE A 253 12.03 16.04 -15.50
CA PHE A 253 13.43 15.83 -15.10
C PHE A 253 14.37 15.59 -16.29
N GLY A 254 15.38 16.44 -16.40
CA GLY A 254 16.32 16.49 -17.50
C GLY A 254 15.91 17.37 -18.69
N GLN A 255 14.72 17.96 -18.69
CA GLN A 255 14.20 18.90 -19.68
C GLN A 255 13.68 20.20 -19.03
N GLU A 256 14.14 20.48 -17.81
CA GLU A 256 13.64 21.55 -16.94
C GLU A 256 13.72 22.94 -17.58
N LYS A 257 12.70 23.75 -17.33
CA LYS A 257 12.65 25.16 -17.76
C LYS A 257 13.22 26.13 -16.72
N THR A 258 13.38 25.71 -15.48
CA THR A 258 13.97 26.48 -14.39
C THR A 258 15.32 25.89 -13.98
N ASN A 259 16.21 26.71 -13.42
CA ASN A 259 17.48 26.26 -12.83
C ASN A 259 17.35 25.93 -11.33
N GLU A 260 16.12 25.75 -10.85
CA GLU A 260 15.86 25.44 -9.44
C GLU A 260 16.28 24.00 -9.14
N SER A 261 16.97 23.81 -8.02
CA SER A 261 17.49 22.50 -7.64
C SER A 261 16.45 21.67 -6.90
N PHE A 262 15.59 22.34 -6.12
CA PHE A 262 14.50 21.76 -5.36
C PHE A 262 13.26 22.68 -5.44
N ILE A 263 12.09 22.09 -5.67
CA ILE A 263 10.78 22.77 -5.74
C ILE A 263 9.83 22.00 -4.82
N HIS A 264 8.90 22.64 -4.10
CA HIS A 264 8.00 21.90 -3.20
C HIS A 264 7.16 20.83 -3.95
N ASN A 265 7.13 19.61 -3.42
CA ASN A 265 6.41 18.49 -4.03
C ASN A 265 4.89 18.59 -3.75
N HIS A 266 4.20 19.29 -4.65
CA HIS A 266 2.75 19.45 -4.61
C HIS A 266 1.98 18.17 -4.99
N VAL A 267 2.64 17.12 -5.51
CA VAL A 267 2.01 15.81 -5.68
C VAL A 267 1.88 15.14 -4.31
N ARG A 268 2.97 15.04 -3.53
CA ARG A 268 2.98 14.42 -2.19
C ARG A 268 2.40 15.30 -1.08
N GLY A 269 2.48 16.63 -1.20
CA GLY A 269 2.03 17.60 -0.18
C GLY A 269 3.05 17.87 0.94
N CYS A 270 4.16 17.14 0.97
CA CYS A 270 5.33 17.37 1.82
C CYS A 270 6.60 17.32 0.94
N SER A 271 7.78 17.61 1.50
CA SER A 271 9.06 17.46 0.78
C SER A 271 9.16 18.22 -0.57
N TYR A 272 10.02 17.75 -1.47
CA TYR A 272 10.52 18.44 -2.65
C TYR A 272 10.57 17.53 -3.89
N PHE A 273 10.27 18.10 -5.05
CA PHE A 273 10.79 17.64 -6.32
C PHE A 273 12.26 18.07 -6.46
N TYR A 274 13.13 17.17 -6.88
CA TYR A 274 14.53 17.48 -7.21
C TYR A 274 14.79 17.43 -8.72
N SER A 275 15.64 18.34 -9.21
CA SER A 275 15.96 18.43 -10.64
C SER A 275 17.19 17.61 -11.04
N TYR A 276 17.37 17.40 -12.35
CA TYR A 276 18.55 16.77 -12.94
C TYR A 276 19.85 17.50 -12.56
N HIS A 277 19.79 18.83 -12.38
CA HIS A 277 20.91 19.63 -11.89
C HIS A 277 21.27 19.28 -10.44
N ALA A 278 20.28 19.17 -9.55
CA ALA A 278 20.49 18.74 -8.16
C ALA A 278 21.10 17.33 -8.08
N ALA A 279 20.55 16.39 -8.85
CA ALA A 279 21.06 15.03 -8.94
C ALA A 279 22.51 14.98 -9.43
N CYS A 280 22.86 15.68 -10.51
CA CYS A 280 24.24 15.72 -11.01
C CYS A 280 25.21 16.33 -9.99
N ASN A 281 24.84 17.46 -9.37
CA ASN A 281 25.70 18.12 -8.38
C ASN A 281 25.94 17.24 -7.15
N PHE A 282 24.92 16.51 -6.68
CA PHE A 282 25.06 15.56 -5.58
C PHE A 282 25.98 14.37 -5.97
N LEU A 283 25.79 13.80 -7.15
CA LEU A 283 26.59 12.68 -7.66
C LEU A 283 28.05 13.06 -7.83
N GLU A 284 28.35 14.19 -8.48
CA GLU A 284 29.71 14.67 -8.70
C GLU A 284 30.40 15.02 -7.38
N LYS A 285 29.69 15.65 -6.43
CA LYS A 285 30.23 15.98 -5.10
C LYS A 285 30.56 14.76 -4.24
N ASN A 286 29.80 13.66 -4.39
CA ASN A 286 29.98 12.44 -3.59
C ASN A 286 30.72 11.32 -4.35
N ASN A 287 31.22 11.60 -5.57
CA ASN A 287 31.89 10.63 -6.45
C ASN A 287 31.03 9.36 -6.69
N LEU A 288 29.74 9.56 -6.99
CA LEU A 288 28.76 8.51 -7.27
C LEU A 288 28.36 8.51 -8.75
N LEU A 289 27.90 7.36 -9.23
CA LEU A 289 27.52 7.09 -10.62
C LEU A 289 26.03 7.36 -10.90
N SER A 290 25.15 7.03 -9.95
CA SER A 290 23.69 7.16 -10.09
C SER A 290 22.96 7.06 -8.74
N ILE A 291 21.73 7.55 -8.68
CA ILE A 291 20.78 7.33 -7.59
C ILE A 291 19.79 6.25 -8.02
N ILE A 292 19.63 5.19 -7.23
CA ILE A 292 18.61 4.15 -7.42
C ILE A 292 17.53 4.36 -6.36
N ARG A 293 16.27 4.46 -6.78
CA ARG A 293 15.13 4.79 -5.90
C ARG A 293 13.86 4.04 -6.29
N ALA A 294 12.81 4.13 -5.47
CA ALA A 294 11.54 3.44 -5.69
C ALA A 294 10.35 4.43 -5.69
N HIS A 295 9.35 4.29 -4.81
CA HIS A 295 8.34 5.29 -4.42
C HIS A 295 7.37 5.83 -5.51
N GLU A 296 7.64 5.64 -6.80
CA GLU A 296 6.71 5.97 -7.90
C GLU A 296 6.43 4.73 -8.74
N ALA A 297 5.16 4.33 -8.84
CA ALA A 297 4.70 3.32 -9.78
C ALA A 297 5.13 3.64 -11.22
N GLN A 298 5.55 2.61 -11.96
CA GLN A 298 5.94 2.71 -13.38
C GLN A 298 5.26 1.58 -14.17
N ASP A 299 4.65 1.88 -15.33
CA ASP A 299 4.06 0.88 -16.23
C ASP A 299 5.01 -0.28 -16.54
N SER A 300 6.28 0.03 -16.83
CA SER A 300 7.29 -0.97 -17.15
C SER A 300 8.02 -1.53 -15.90
N GLY A 301 7.62 -1.17 -14.68
CA GLY A 301 8.29 -1.56 -13.43
C GLY A 301 9.63 -0.87 -13.18
N TYR A 302 10.08 0.00 -14.08
CA TYR A 302 11.28 0.81 -13.91
C TYR A 302 11.25 2.06 -14.81
N ARG A 303 12.07 3.06 -14.47
CA ARG A 303 12.34 4.22 -15.33
C ARG A 303 13.80 4.64 -15.20
N MET A 304 14.53 4.66 -16.32
CA MET A 304 15.87 5.27 -16.39
C MET A 304 15.72 6.74 -16.78
N TYR A 305 16.27 7.65 -15.98
CA TYR A 305 16.21 9.08 -16.24
C TYR A 305 17.41 9.54 -17.09
N LYS A 306 17.47 10.84 -17.39
CA LYS A 306 18.51 11.44 -18.23
C LYS A 306 19.92 11.06 -17.77
N LYS A 307 20.78 10.77 -18.75
CA LYS A 307 22.18 10.40 -18.51
C LYS A 307 23.02 11.60 -18.06
N THR A 308 23.91 11.39 -17.10
CA THR A 308 24.93 12.38 -16.73
C THR A 308 25.81 12.71 -17.94
N LYS A 309 26.33 13.94 -17.99
CA LYS A 309 27.27 14.36 -19.03
C LYS A 309 28.67 13.75 -18.85
N THR A 310 29.02 13.44 -17.60
CA THR A 310 30.36 13.01 -17.17
C THR A 310 30.60 11.51 -17.36
N THR A 311 29.61 10.65 -17.09
CA THR A 311 29.76 9.18 -17.19
C THR A 311 28.91 8.55 -18.29
N GLY A 312 27.92 9.25 -18.85
CA GLY A 312 27.00 8.70 -19.85
C GLY A 312 26.03 7.65 -19.30
N PHE A 313 25.96 7.53 -17.97
CA PHE A 313 25.08 6.63 -17.22
C PHE A 313 23.83 7.40 -16.73
N PRO A 314 22.62 6.79 -16.62
CA PRO A 314 21.44 7.43 -16.05
C PRO A 314 21.73 8.07 -14.68
N SER A 315 21.38 9.34 -14.45
CA SER A 315 21.65 9.99 -13.16
C SER A 315 20.72 9.47 -12.05
N VAL A 316 19.51 9.04 -12.42
CA VAL A 316 18.50 8.46 -11.53
C VAL A 316 17.89 7.23 -12.21
N ILE A 317 17.55 6.22 -11.42
CA ILE A 317 16.80 5.04 -11.83
C ILE A 317 15.70 4.77 -10.80
N THR A 318 14.44 4.81 -11.23
CA THR A 318 13.32 4.28 -10.43
C THR A 318 13.14 2.79 -10.71
N ILE A 319 12.97 1.99 -9.66
CA ILE A 319 12.61 0.56 -9.72
C ILE A 319 11.34 0.33 -8.88
N PHE A 320 10.36 -0.39 -9.42
CA PHE A 320 9.06 -0.60 -8.79
C PHE A 320 8.70 -2.09 -8.89
N SER A 321 8.40 -2.72 -7.75
CA SER A 321 8.38 -4.18 -7.63
C SER A 321 6.99 -4.79 -7.37
N ALA A 322 5.93 -3.98 -7.34
CA ALA A 322 4.53 -4.38 -7.26
C ALA A 322 3.87 -4.41 -8.66
N PRO A 323 3.57 -5.58 -9.26
CA PRO A 323 2.94 -5.68 -10.58
C PRO A 323 1.40 -5.61 -10.47
N ASN A 324 0.70 -5.10 -11.49
CA ASN A 324 -0.75 -4.86 -11.44
C ASN A 324 -1.19 -4.17 -10.12
N TYR A 325 -0.51 -3.08 -9.78
CA TYR A 325 -0.70 -2.37 -8.51
C TYR A 325 -2.17 -2.00 -8.28
N LEU A 326 -2.63 -2.16 -7.04
CA LEU A 326 -4.04 -2.02 -6.60
C LEU A 326 -5.05 -2.92 -7.34
N ASP A 327 -4.60 -3.96 -8.05
CA ASP A 327 -5.38 -4.76 -9.01
C ASP A 327 -5.89 -4.02 -10.27
N VAL A 328 -5.56 -2.73 -10.45
CA VAL A 328 -6.10 -1.90 -11.56
C VAL A 328 -5.04 -1.28 -12.46
N TYR A 329 -3.83 -0.99 -11.97
CA TYR A 329 -2.80 -0.30 -12.76
C TYR A 329 -2.28 -1.11 -13.97
N ASN A 330 -2.43 -2.45 -13.98
CA ASN A 330 -1.99 -3.37 -15.03
C ASN A 330 -0.50 -3.27 -15.42
N ASN A 331 0.31 -2.64 -14.57
CA ASN A 331 1.74 -2.44 -14.78
C ASN A 331 2.55 -3.73 -14.60
N LYS A 332 3.76 -3.72 -15.16
CA LYS A 332 4.82 -4.67 -14.81
C LYS A 332 5.51 -4.22 -13.52
N ALA A 333 6.04 -5.20 -12.80
CA ALA A 333 7.08 -4.99 -11.82
C ALA A 333 8.46 -5.25 -12.45
N ALA A 334 9.52 -4.79 -11.80
CA ALA A 334 10.87 -5.23 -12.11
C ALA A 334 11.76 -5.32 -10.86
N VAL A 335 12.87 -6.05 -11.01
CA VAL A 335 14.04 -5.97 -10.12
C VAL A 335 15.30 -5.65 -10.92
N LEU A 336 16.25 -4.97 -10.29
CA LEU A 336 17.53 -4.57 -10.87
C LEU A 336 18.62 -5.52 -10.36
N LYS A 337 19.11 -6.42 -11.22
CA LYS A 337 20.26 -7.28 -10.91
C LYS A 337 21.55 -6.60 -11.36
N TYR A 338 22.45 -6.32 -10.43
CA TYR A 338 23.77 -5.77 -10.71
C TYR A 338 24.85 -6.82 -10.43
N GLU A 339 25.54 -7.25 -11.48
CA GLU A 339 26.52 -8.35 -11.45
C GLU A 339 27.54 -8.17 -12.58
N ASN A 340 28.83 -8.49 -12.36
CA ASN A 340 29.89 -8.42 -13.39
C ASN A 340 29.98 -7.05 -14.10
N ASN A 341 29.75 -5.95 -13.34
CA ASN A 341 29.61 -4.57 -13.82
C ASN A 341 28.45 -4.31 -14.81
N VAL A 342 27.54 -5.28 -15.02
CA VAL A 342 26.35 -5.16 -15.85
C VAL A 342 25.12 -4.95 -14.97
N MET A 343 24.32 -3.94 -15.34
CA MET A 343 23.00 -3.71 -14.76
C MET A 343 21.93 -4.34 -15.66
N ASN A 344 21.22 -5.34 -15.15
CA ASN A 344 20.23 -6.13 -15.86
C ASN A 344 18.86 -6.00 -15.17
N ILE A 345 17.88 -5.39 -15.84
CA ILE A 345 16.53 -5.23 -15.29
C ILE A 345 15.67 -6.42 -15.70
N ARG A 346 15.09 -7.11 -14.71
CA ARG A 346 14.23 -8.27 -14.89
C ARG A 346 12.79 -7.90 -14.56
N GLN A 347 11.99 -7.73 -15.60
CA GLN A 347 10.56 -7.46 -15.48
C GLN A 347 9.75 -8.74 -15.19
N PHE A 348 8.64 -8.60 -14.49
CA PHE A 348 7.65 -9.66 -14.27
C PHE A 348 6.22 -9.09 -14.24
N ASN A 349 5.24 -9.98 -14.43
CA ASN A 349 3.81 -9.68 -14.35
C ASN A 349 3.26 -10.18 -13.00
N CYS A 350 2.00 -9.83 -12.69
CA CYS A 350 1.32 -10.21 -11.45
C CYS A 350 0.97 -11.70 -11.37
N THR A 351 0.71 -12.13 -10.13
CA THR A 351 0.43 -13.50 -9.71
C THR A 351 -0.94 -13.53 -9.03
N PRO A 352 -1.82 -14.51 -9.34
CA PRO A 352 -3.11 -14.61 -8.66
C PRO A 352 -2.95 -14.77 -7.14
N HIS A 353 -3.75 -14.01 -6.38
CA HIS A 353 -3.85 -14.10 -4.92
C HIS A 353 -5.31 -14.31 -4.48
N PRO A 354 -5.56 -14.73 -3.23
CA PRO A 354 -6.90 -14.77 -2.66
C PRO A 354 -7.59 -13.41 -2.68
N TYR A 355 -8.91 -13.43 -2.84
CA TYR A 355 -9.75 -12.23 -2.77
C TYR A 355 -10.14 -11.93 -1.32
N TRP A 356 -10.03 -10.65 -0.94
CA TRP A 356 -10.46 -10.13 0.35
C TRP A 356 -11.41 -8.95 0.13
N LEU A 357 -12.48 -8.88 0.92
CA LEU A 357 -13.37 -7.71 0.92
C LEU A 357 -12.63 -6.47 1.49
N PRO A 358 -13.01 -5.25 1.05
CA PRO A 358 -12.42 -4.00 1.50
C PRO A 358 -12.29 -3.91 3.02
N ASN A 359 -11.11 -3.46 3.48
CA ASN A 359 -10.74 -3.31 4.90
C ASN A 359 -10.99 -4.58 5.75
N PHE A 360 -10.85 -5.77 5.16
CA PHE A 360 -11.02 -7.09 5.79
C PHE A 360 -12.42 -7.34 6.37
N MET A 361 -13.44 -6.71 5.77
CA MET A 361 -14.85 -6.88 6.13
C MET A 361 -15.31 -8.34 5.96
N ASP A 362 -16.12 -8.85 6.89
CA ASP A 362 -16.72 -10.18 6.77
C ASP A 362 -17.99 -10.16 5.89
N VAL A 363 -18.35 -11.33 5.37
CA VAL A 363 -19.49 -11.47 4.43
C VAL A 363 -20.85 -11.16 5.06
N PHE A 364 -21.02 -11.23 6.39
CA PHE A 364 -22.27 -10.83 7.04
C PHE A 364 -22.34 -9.31 7.17
N THR A 365 -21.28 -8.65 7.65
CA THR A 365 -21.22 -7.17 7.71
C THR A 365 -21.42 -6.54 6.32
N TRP A 366 -20.86 -7.16 5.28
CA TRP A 366 -21.03 -6.73 3.89
C TRP A 366 -22.46 -6.94 3.35
N SER A 367 -23.05 -8.13 3.56
CA SER A 367 -24.34 -8.49 2.92
C SER A 367 -25.59 -8.11 3.72
N LEU A 368 -25.50 -7.93 5.04
CA LEU A 368 -26.67 -7.68 5.90
C LEU A 368 -27.44 -6.38 5.53
N PRO A 369 -26.80 -5.25 5.14
CA PRO A 369 -27.52 -4.07 4.65
C PRO A 369 -28.34 -4.36 3.38
N PHE A 370 -27.79 -5.13 2.44
CA PHE A 370 -28.47 -5.56 1.21
C PHE A 370 -29.66 -6.48 1.51
N VAL A 371 -29.47 -7.47 2.38
CA VAL A 371 -30.54 -8.40 2.80
C VAL A 371 -31.66 -7.64 3.51
N GLY A 372 -31.32 -6.69 4.41
CA GLY A 372 -32.28 -5.82 5.06
C GLY A 372 -33.08 -4.97 4.07
N GLU A 373 -32.43 -4.39 3.05
CA GLU A 373 -33.10 -3.64 1.99
C GLU A 373 -34.06 -4.56 1.21
N LYS A 374 -33.59 -5.69 0.65
CA LYS A 374 -34.41 -6.56 -0.21
C LYS A 374 -35.60 -7.19 0.52
N ILE A 375 -35.42 -7.63 1.78
CA ILE A 375 -36.52 -8.13 2.59
C ILE A 375 -37.54 -7.03 2.87
N THR A 376 -37.10 -5.79 3.11
CA THR A 376 -38.03 -4.70 3.38
C THR A 376 -38.73 -4.21 2.12
N ASP A 377 -38.05 -4.17 0.96
CA ASP A 377 -38.68 -3.87 -0.34
C ASP A 377 -39.76 -4.92 -0.69
N MET A 378 -39.48 -6.20 -0.44
CA MET A 378 -40.48 -7.27 -0.58
C MET A 378 -41.68 -7.06 0.36
N LEU A 379 -41.45 -6.66 1.62
CA LEU A 379 -42.53 -6.34 2.56
C LEU A 379 -43.32 -5.08 2.16
N VAL A 380 -42.67 -4.06 1.59
CA VAL A 380 -43.36 -2.90 0.99
C VAL A 380 -44.23 -3.37 -0.18
N ALA A 381 -43.70 -4.17 -1.10
CA ALA A 381 -44.43 -4.67 -2.26
C ALA A 381 -45.65 -5.51 -1.84
N VAL A 382 -45.49 -6.44 -0.88
CA VAL A 382 -46.58 -7.26 -0.34
C VAL A 382 -47.63 -6.43 0.38
N LEU A 383 -47.24 -5.43 1.19
CA LEU A 383 -48.19 -4.56 1.88
C LEU A 383 -48.93 -3.60 0.94
N ASN A 384 -48.31 -3.21 -0.18
CA ASN A 384 -48.93 -2.40 -1.22
C ASN A 384 -49.87 -3.19 -2.15
N VAL A 385 -50.00 -4.52 -2.00
CA VAL A 385 -51.02 -5.30 -2.70
C VAL A 385 -52.42 -4.92 -2.21
N CYS A 386 -52.58 -4.72 -0.90
CA CYS A 386 -53.84 -4.23 -0.33
C CYS A 386 -54.01 -2.76 -0.71
N THR A 387 -54.94 -2.46 -1.62
CA THR A 387 -55.16 -1.05 -2.02
C THR A 387 -55.90 -0.27 -0.95
N LYS A 388 -55.95 1.05 -1.10
CA LYS A 388 -56.67 1.92 -0.16
C LYS A 388 -58.18 1.70 -0.25
N GLU A 389 -58.65 1.39 -1.45
CA GLU A 389 -60.03 1.08 -1.79
C GLU A 389 -60.45 -0.24 -1.15
N GLU A 390 -59.65 -1.31 -1.23
CA GLU A 390 -59.94 -2.59 -0.57
C GLU A 390 -60.06 -2.47 0.96
N LEU A 391 -59.31 -1.54 1.58
CA LEU A 391 -59.37 -1.26 3.02
C LEU A 391 -60.63 -0.46 3.44
N ASP A 392 -61.22 0.30 2.51
CA ASP A 392 -62.41 1.15 2.72
C ASP A 392 -63.72 0.47 2.23
N GLU A 393 -63.62 -0.49 1.30
CA GLU A 393 -64.72 -1.35 0.82
C GLU A 393 -64.96 -2.58 1.73
N GLY A 394 -63.98 -2.97 2.57
CA GLY A 394 -64.07 -4.02 3.58
C GLY A 394 -65.01 -3.71 4.76
N ARG A 395 -66.27 -3.38 4.45
CA ARG A 395 -67.31 -3.04 5.43
C ARG A 395 -67.85 -4.30 6.13
N ASP A 396 -68.27 -4.10 7.38
CA ASP A 396 -69.05 -5.01 8.23
C ASP A 396 -68.31 -6.17 8.97
N SER A 397 -66.98 -6.32 8.93
CA SER A 397 -66.29 -7.29 9.84
C SER A 397 -64.83 -7.07 10.26
N MET A 398 -64.14 -5.99 9.86
CA MET A 398 -62.79 -5.69 10.38
C MET A 398 -62.78 -4.55 11.39
N ASP A 399 -62.35 -4.84 12.63
CA ASP A 399 -62.10 -3.85 13.68
C ASP A 399 -61.18 -2.70 13.20
N GLU A 400 -61.49 -1.49 13.66
CA GLU A 400 -60.64 -0.32 13.43
C GLU A 400 -59.24 -0.48 14.06
N GLU A 401 -59.11 -1.26 15.15
CA GLU A 401 -57.80 -1.66 15.68
C GLU A 401 -56.98 -2.45 14.65
N ARG A 402 -57.62 -3.32 13.86
CA ARG A 402 -56.97 -4.13 12.83
C ARG A 402 -56.53 -3.27 11.65
N LYS A 403 -57.35 -2.31 11.22
CA LYS A 403 -56.97 -1.29 10.22
C LYS A 403 -55.81 -0.41 10.72
N ALA A 404 -55.87 0.06 11.97
CA ALA A 404 -54.80 0.82 12.60
C ALA A 404 -53.49 0.01 12.70
N ALA A 405 -53.56 -1.27 13.05
CA ALA A 405 -52.41 -2.17 13.10
C ALA A 405 -51.78 -2.39 11.71
N ILE A 406 -52.57 -2.54 10.65
CA ILE A 406 -52.08 -2.64 9.26
C ILE A 406 -51.40 -1.33 8.84
N LYS A 407 -52.05 -0.18 9.06
CA LYS A 407 -51.50 1.15 8.79
C LYS A 407 -50.18 1.42 9.52
N ASN A 408 -50.09 1.01 10.79
CA ASN A 408 -48.87 1.14 11.59
C ASN A 408 -47.75 0.19 11.10
N LYS A 409 -48.09 -1.02 10.61
CA LYS A 409 -47.12 -1.92 9.96
C LYS A 409 -46.59 -1.33 8.65
N ILE A 410 -47.45 -0.77 7.80
CA ILE A 410 -47.03 -0.06 6.58
C ILE A 410 -46.07 1.09 6.92
N LEU A 411 -46.42 1.93 7.91
CA LEU A 411 -45.57 3.04 8.35
C LEU A 411 -44.28 2.60 9.06
N ALA A 412 -44.21 1.39 9.62
CA ALA A 412 -42.98 0.81 10.15
C ALA A 412 -42.08 0.28 9.00
N VAL A 413 -42.65 -0.52 8.10
CA VAL A 413 -41.95 -1.12 6.95
C VAL A 413 -41.42 -0.04 5.99
N GLY A 414 -42.19 1.01 5.70
CA GLY A 414 -41.71 2.13 4.89
C GLY A 414 -40.54 2.91 5.55
N ARG A 415 -40.51 3.04 6.88
CA ARG A 415 -39.37 3.62 7.61
C ARG A 415 -38.15 2.70 7.55
N MET A 416 -38.33 1.39 7.68
CA MET A 416 -37.25 0.41 7.53
C MET A 416 -36.68 0.36 6.10
N SER A 417 -37.52 0.47 5.06
CA SER A 417 -37.06 0.46 3.65
C SER A 417 -36.15 1.66 3.39
N ASN A 418 -36.58 2.87 3.80
CA ASN A 418 -35.74 4.06 3.73
C ASN A 418 -34.43 3.91 4.54
N MET A 419 -34.48 3.36 5.75
CA MET A 419 -33.29 3.12 6.58
C MET A 419 -32.29 2.17 5.92
N PHE A 420 -32.73 0.98 5.48
CA PHE A 420 -31.85 -0.01 4.85
C PHE A 420 -31.35 0.45 3.49
N LYS A 421 -32.16 1.21 2.73
CA LYS A 421 -31.74 1.82 1.47
C LYS A 421 -30.63 2.86 1.68
N THR A 422 -30.74 3.73 2.68
CA THR A 422 -29.65 4.66 3.05
C THR A 422 -28.41 3.87 3.49
N LEU A 423 -28.54 2.91 4.42
CA LEU A 423 -27.43 2.08 4.90
C LEU A 423 -26.73 1.32 3.76
N ARG A 424 -27.49 0.85 2.76
CA ARG A 424 -26.93 0.20 1.57
C ARG A 424 -26.23 1.20 0.66
N GLN A 425 -26.85 2.34 0.34
CA GLN A 425 -26.25 3.38 -0.52
C GLN A 425 -24.96 3.94 0.09
N GLU A 426 -24.92 4.13 1.40
CA GLU A 426 -23.71 4.45 2.15
C GLU A 426 -22.70 3.29 2.08
N SER A 427 -23.10 2.07 2.44
CA SER A 427 -22.21 0.89 2.46
C SER A 427 -21.58 0.54 1.10
N GLU A 428 -22.35 0.53 0.01
CA GLU A 428 -21.82 0.20 -1.32
C GLU A 428 -20.85 1.27 -1.82
N ALA A 429 -21.25 2.55 -1.75
CA ALA A 429 -20.41 3.66 -2.20
C ALA A 429 -19.15 3.83 -1.33
N ILE A 430 -19.25 3.54 -0.03
CA ILE A 430 -18.11 3.49 0.88
C ILE A 430 -17.20 2.31 0.52
N ASN A 431 -17.70 1.08 0.51
CA ASN A 431 -16.87 -0.12 0.40
C ASN A 431 -16.05 -0.15 -0.89
N GLU A 432 -16.62 0.24 -2.02
CA GLU A 432 -15.91 0.18 -3.31
C GLU A 432 -14.84 1.27 -3.45
N LEU A 433 -15.12 2.50 -3.00
CA LEU A 433 -14.10 3.55 -2.94
C LEU A 433 -13.02 3.22 -1.90
N LYS A 434 -13.37 2.66 -0.74
CA LYS A 434 -12.37 2.18 0.24
C LYS A 434 -11.51 1.04 -0.32
N GLY A 435 -12.10 0.13 -1.10
CA GLY A 435 -11.38 -0.95 -1.78
C GLY A 435 -10.35 -0.45 -2.79
N LEU A 436 -10.73 0.54 -3.61
CA LEU A 436 -9.84 1.12 -4.63
C LEU A 436 -8.77 2.05 -4.05
N LEU A 437 -9.08 2.78 -2.97
CA LEU A 437 -8.17 3.78 -2.40
C LEU A 437 -7.29 3.21 -1.29
N GLY A 438 -7.76 2.17 -0.58
CA GLY A 438 -7.10 1.59 0.59
C GLY A 438 -7.21 2.43 1.87
N THR A 439 -8.04 3.48 1.88
CA THR A 439 -8.15 4.47 2.95
C THR A 439 -9.53 4.44 3.61
N ASP A 440 -9.64 4.92 4.85
CA ASP A 440 -10.92 4.97 5.56
C ASP A 440 -11.76 6.24 5.27
N GLN A 441 -11.25 7.19 4.47
CA GLN A 441 -11.86 8.51 4.20
C GLN A 441 -12.08 8.77 2.70
N LEU A 442 -13.28 9.23 2.32
CA LEU A 442 -13.67 9.41 0.92
C LEU A 442 -13.25 10.78 0.31
N PRO A 443 -12.56 10.79 -0.84
CA PRO A 443 -12.40 11.99 -1.69
C PRO A 443 -13.73 12.58 -2.16
N ARG A 444 -13.82 13.92 -2.16
CA ARG A 444 -15.02 14.63 -2.62
C ARG A 444 -15.12 14.66 -4.15
N GLY A 445 -16.07 13.92 -4.71
CA GLY A 445 -16.47 14.03 -6.12
C GLY A 445 -16.93 12.70 -6.74
N TYR A 446 -16.31 11.59 -6.34
CA TYR A 446 -16.48 10.29 -7.02
C TYR A 446 -17.81 9.57 -6.72
N LEU A 447 -18.53 9.95 -5.67
CA LEU A 447 -19.86 9.41 -5.32
C LEU A 447 -20.92 9.52 -6.45
N ALA A 448 -20.68 10.35 -7.47
CA ALA A 448 -21.59 10.55 -8.60
C ALA A 448 -21.42 9.54 -9.76
N LEU A 449 -20.35 8.74 -9.78
CA LEU A 449 -20.01 7.87 -10.93
C LEU A 449 -20.43 6.41 -10.75
N GLY A 450 -20.53 5.92 -9.52
CA GLY A 450 -20.95 4.54 -9.21
C GLY A 450 -19.95 3.45 -9.63
N SER A 451 -20.33 2.21 -9.35
CA SER A 451 -19.47 1.02 -9.39
C SER A 451 -18.89 0.71 -10.77
N GLU A 452 -19.78 0.39 -11.70
CA GLU A 452 -19.41 0.08 -13.09
C GLU A 452 -18.86 1.31 -13.81
N GLY A 453 -19.25 2.52 -13.39
CA GLY A 453 -18.73 3.78 -13.95
C GLY A 453 -17.26 4.00 -13.67
N ILE A 454 -16.77 3.66 -12.46
CA ILE A 454 -15.34 3.77 -12.14
C ILE A 454 -14.55 2.65 -12.84
N LYS A 455 -15.04 1.39 -12.78
CA LYS A 455 -14.36 0.24 -13.40
C LYS A 455 -14.34 0.24 -14.92
N SER A 456 -15.29 0.92 -15.58
CA SER A 456 -15.28 1.13 -17.03
C SER A 456 -14.52 2.40 -17.46
N ALA A 457 -14.16 3.28 -16.54
CA ALA A 457 -13.35 4.47 -16.82
C ALA A 457 -11.84 4.18 -16.79
N ILE A 458 -11.35 3.35 -15.85
CA ILE A 458 -9.92 3.04 -15.71
C ILE A 458 -9.52 1.99 -16.76
N ASN A 459 -8.94 2.43 -17.88
CA ASN A 459 -8.53 1.56 -18.98
C ASN A 459 -7.01 1.60 -19.27
N SER A 460 -6.27 2.47 -18.57
CA SER A 460 -4.83 2.66 -18.72
C SER A 460 -4.12 2.88 -17.38
N PHE A 461 -2.80 2.74 -17.41
CA PHE A 461 -1.90 3.05 -16.29
C PHE A 461 -2.08 4.52 -15.83
N GLU A 462 -2.19 5.44 -16.78
CA GLU A 462 -2.43 6.86 -16.52
C GLU A 462 -3.80 7.12 -15.87
N ASP A 463 -4.87 6.43 -16.28
CA ASP A 463 -6.19 6.57 -15.64
C ASP A 463 -6.13 6.12 -14.16
N ALA A 464 -5.48 4.99 -13.90
CA ALA A 464 -5.31 4.47 -12.54
C ALA A 464 -4.51 5.45 -11.67
N ARG A 465 -3.37 5.94 -12.18
CA ARG A 465 -2.52 6.93 -11.50
C ARG A 465 -3.26 8.24 -11.20
N ASN A 466 -4.15 8.67 -12.09
CA ASN A 466 -4.95 9.90 -11.91
C ASN A 466 -6.04 9.76 -10.85
N VAL A 467 -6.69 8.59 -10.74
CA VAL A 467 -7.66 8.29 -9.67
C VAL A 467 -6.94 8.19 -8.31
N ASP A 468 -5.76 7.58 -8.31
CA ASP A 468 -4.98 7.25 -7.12
C ASP A 468 -4.13 8.41 -6.55
N GLN A 469 -3.94 9.50 -7.30
CA GLN A 469 -3.08 10.65 -6.94
C GLN A 469 -3.36 11.25 -5.54
N MET A 470 -4.56 11.06 -4.98
CA MET A 470 -4.88 11.51 -3.61
C MET A 470 -4.34 10.61 -2.50
N ASN A 471 -4.10 9.32 -2.77
CA ASN A 471 -3.50 8.38 -1.82
C ASN A 471 -1.98 8.47 -1.83
N GLU A 472 -1.41 8.87 -2.97
CA GLU A 472 0.02 9.15 -3.14
C GLU A 472 0.53 10.36 -2.30
N ARG A 473 -0.33 10.95 -1.46
CA ARG A 473 -0.05 12.10 -0.58
C ARG A 473 0.26 11.68 0.84
N LEU A 474 1.03 12.53 1.53
CA LEU A 474 1.07 12.52 2.98
C LEU A 474 -0.35 12.79 3.53
N PRO A 475 -0.93 11.88 4.35
CA PRO A 475 -2.25 12.09 4.93
C PRO A 475 -2.31 13.36 5.81
N PRO A 476 -3.49 14.00 5.97
CA PRO A 476 -3.64 15.18 6.82
C PRO A 476 -3.35 14.86 8.29
N SER A 477 -2.83 15.84 9.04
CA SER A 477 -2.52 15.66 10.47
C SER A 477 -3.80 15.41 11.28
N VAL A 478 -3.73 14.51 12.27
CA VAL A 478 -4.85 14.15 13.17
C VAL A 478 -5.25 15.34 14.05
N GLY A 479 -6.11 16.19 13.49
CA GLY A 479 -6.57 17.45 14.09
C GLY A 479 -7.04 18.50 13.07
N GLU A 480 -6.58 18.44 11.82
CA GLU A 480 -6.90 19.45 10.78
C GLU A 480 -8.25 19.25 10.07
N ASN A 481 -9.25 18.66 10.76
CA ASN A 481 -10.64 18.60 10.28
C ASN A 481 -11.36 19.97 10.45
N GLY A 482 -10.77 21.01 9.84
CA GLY A 482 -11.30 22.36 9.76
C GLY A 482 -11.94 22.68 8.40
N SER A 483 -12.86 23.63 8.38
CA SER A 483 -13.68 24.02 7.22
C SER A 483 -12.87 24.29 5.93
N PRO A 484 -13.36 23.89 4.74
CA PRO A 484 -12.63 24.02 3.49
C PRO A 484 -12.43 25.50 3.07
N PRO A 485 -11.28 25.87 2.49
CA PRO A 485 -11.03 27.23 1.99
C PRO A 485 -11.92 27.55 0.78
N SER A 486 -12.56 28.71 0.81
CA SER A 486 -13.58 29.15 -0.16
C SER A 486 -12.98 29.64 -1.50
N ARG A 487 -12.48 28.70 -2.32
CA ARG A 487 -12.01 28.99 -3.70
C ARG A 487 -13.18 29.24 -4.68
N TYR A 488 -13.82 30.42 -4.57
CA TYR A 488 -14.81 30.92 -5.54
C TYR A 488 -14.73 32.45 -5.70
N SER A 489 -13.58 32.99 -6.13
CA SER A 489 -13.38 34.44 -6.27
C SER A 489 -12.28 34.89 -7.26
N SER A 490 -12.01 34.15 -8.34
CA SER A 490 -10.98 34.56 -9.33
C SER A 490 -11.25 34.16 -10.79
N LEU A 491 -12.50 34.18 -11.26
CA LEU A 491 -12.82 34.29 -12.69
C LEU A 491 -13.13 35.77 -13.02
N GLY A 492 -12.39 36.32 -13.97
CA GLY A 492 -12.27 37.77 -14.16
C GLY A 492 -13.48 38.45 -14.77
N ARG A 493 -13.62 39.76 -14.51
CA ARG A 493 -14.57 40.64 -15.21
C ARG A 493 -13.85 41.93 -15.63
N ASN A 494 -13.91 42.23 -16.93
CA ASN A 494 -13.24 43.39 -17.51
C ASN A 494 -13.83 44.73 -17.00
N LYS A 495 -12.99 45.77 -16.98
CA LYS A 495 -13.41 47.15 -16.72
C LYS A 495 -14.16 47.73 -17.92
N SER A 496 -15.33 48.32 -17.71
CA SER A 496 -15.86 49.39 -18.57
C SER A 496 -17.03 50.15 -17.95
N ALA A 497 -16.99 51.48 -18.09
CA ALA A 497 -18.10 52.43 -18.06
C ALA A 497 -18.94 52.62 -16.77
N SER A 498 -19.00 53.90 -16.37
CA SER A 498 -19.91 54.50 -15.40
C SER A 498 -21.26 54.92 -16.03
N SER A 499 -22.32 55.00 -15.21
CA SER A 499 -23.22 56.18 -15.19
C SER A 499 -24.15 56.18 -13.97
N SER A 500 -24.75 57.34 -13.68
CA SER A 500 -25.64 57.66 -12.57
C SER A 500 -27.13 57.49 -12.89
N ALA A 501 -27.99 57.24 -11.89
CA ALA A 501 -29.18 58.05 -11.59
C ALA A 501 -29.99 57.48 -10.39
N ALA A 502 -30.86 58.31 -9.81
CA ALA A 502 -31.65 58.03 -8.60
C ALA A 502 -33.12 57.64 -8.90
N SER A 503 -33.77 56.93 -7.96
CA SER A 503 -35.10 57.29 -7.43
C SER A 503 -35.58 56.37 -6.29
N SER A 504 -36.06 56.96 -5.19
CA SER A 504 -36.85 56.35 -4.10
C SER A 504 -38.37 56.41 -4.46
N PRO A 505 -39.37 56.11 -3.59
CA PRO A 505 -39.35 55.64 -2.18
C PRO A 505 -40.39 54.56 -1.79
N GLY A 506 -40.39 54.16 -0.50
CA GLY A 506 -41.55 53.57 0.22
C GLY A 506 -41.42 52.06 0.56
N ALA A 507 -41.89 51.58 1.72
CA ALA A 507 -42.35 52.26 2.93
C ALA A 507 -42.24 51.33 4.16
N SER A 508 -42.09 51.92 5.36
CA SER A 508 -42.26 51.24 6.67
C SER A 508 -43.60 51.67 7.30
N PRO A 509 -44.14 51.00 8.35
CA PRO A 509 -43.71 51.36 9.72
C PRO A 509 -43.91 50.28 10.83
N LEU A 510 -43.61 50.66 12.09
CA LEU A 510 -44.04 50.07 13.38
C LEU A 510 -43.45 48.70 13.83
N MET A 511 -43.47 48.35 15.13
CA MET A 511 -42.73 48.91 16.29
C MET A 511 -42.94 48.06 17.56
N GLY A 512 -41.96 47.23 17.95
CA GLY A 512 -41.77 46.67 19.31
C GLY A 512 -42.94 45.88 19.96
N PRO A 513 -42.89 45.62 21.29
CA PRO A 513 -41.76 45.74 22.23
C PRO A 513 -41.43 44.42 22.97
N SER A 514 -40.38 44.43 23.81
CA SER A 514 -40.02 43.32 24.72
C SER A 514 -40.58 43.51 26.14
N PRO A 515 -40.76 42.41 26.90
CA PRO A 515 -40.34 42.34 28.30
C PRO A 515 -39.33 41.18 28.52
N LEU A 516 -38.34 41.14 29.44
CA LEU A 516 -38.00 41.73 30.75
C LEU A 516 -38.59 41.05 32.02
N SER A 517 -37.68 40.50 32.86
CA SER A 517 -37.82 40.07 34.27
C SER A 517 -38.82 38.91 34.55
N SER A 518 -38.76 38.11 35.63
CA SER A 518 -37.83 37.87 36.78
C SER A 518 -38.20 36.49 37.39
N GLY A 519 -37.46 35.80 38.28
CA GLY A 519 -36.22 36.04 39.04
C GLY A 519 -36.24 35.24 40.38
N ALA A 520 -35.11 35.15 41.11
CA ALA A 520 -34.95 34.54 42.46
C ALA A 520 -35.15 32.99 42.56
N ASN A 521 -34.57 32.22 43.51
CA ASN A 521 -33.56 32.38 44.58
C ASN A 521 -33.11 30.95 45.06
N SER A 522 -32.06 30.68 45.86
CA SER A 522 -30.84 31.41 46.31
C SER A 522 -29.93 30.49 47.17
N ALA A 523 -28.60 30.72 47.15
CA ALA A 523 -27.56 30.15 48.06
C ALA A 523 -27.27 28.62 47.94
N THR A 524 -26.08 28.10 48.27
CA THR A 524 -24.88 28.62 49.02
C THR A 524 -23.62 28.00 48.36
N ALA A 525 -22.57 28.70 47.89
CA ALA A 525 -21.43 29.36 48.60
C ALA A 525 -20.72 28.42 49.62
N ILE A 526 -19.38 28.30 49.80
CA ILE A 526 -18.14 29.15 49.72
C ILE A 526 -16.94 28.15 49.48
N ASN A 527 -15.72 28.35 48.91
CA ASN A 527 -14.86 29.41 48.30
C ASN A 527 -14.11 28.78 47.06
N SER A 528 -13.09 29.27 46.31
CA SER A 528 -11.92 30.22 46.37
C SER A 528 -10.60 29.67 47.00
N ALA A 529 -9.37 29.92 46.51
CA ALA A 529 -8.86 30.78 45.40
C ALA A 529 -7.52 30.21 44.79
N ALA A 530 -7.21 30.38 43.48
CA ALA A 530 -6.27 31.34 42.85
C ALA A 530 -4.72 31.04 42.91
N ALA A 531 -3.96 31.59 41.94
CA ALA A 531 -2.49 31.41 41.69
C ALA A 531 -1.82 32.80 41.37
N PRO A 532 -0.60 32.97 40.79
CA PRO A 532 0.70 32.24 40.77
C PRO A 532 1.77 33.10 41.54
N PRO A 533 3.06 33.40 41.17
CA PRO A 533 4.07 32.83 40.23
C PRO A 533 5.54 32.67 40.80
N SER A 534 6.53 32.45 39.91
CA SER A 534 8.00 32.41 40.11
C SER A 534 8.66 33.80 40.33
N PRO A 535 9.96 33.99 40.75
CA PRO A 535 11.15 33.69 39.87
C PRO A 535 12.60 33.51 40.46
N THR A 536 13.53 33.01 39.61
CA THR A 536 14.99 33.33 39.46
C THR A 536 16.16 32.88 40.39
N ARG A 537 17.34 32.67 39.73
CA ARG A 537 18.77 32.61 40.19
C ARG A 537 19.28 31.34 40.92
N SER A 538 20.56 30.92 40.81
CA SER A 538 21.69 31.31 39.91
C SER A 538 22.89 30.33 39.92
N LYS A 539 23.61 30.24 38.77
CA LYS A 539 25.05 29.89 38.52
C LYS A 539 25.90 29.17 39.60
N THR A 540 26.62 28.10 39.21
CA THR A 540 28.11 28.09 39.01
C THR A 540 28.67 26.81 38.36
N LEU A 541 29.82 27.00 37.70
CA LEU A 541 30.92 26.06 37.33
C LEU A 541 32.23 26.80 37.77
N PRO A 542 33.46 26.21 37.81
CA PRO A 542 33.99 25.16 36.93
C PRO A 542 34.99 24.16 37.60
N ASP A 543 35.83 23.53 36.76
CA ASP A 543 37.23 23.11 36.95
C ASP A 543 37.64 21.62 37.07
N SER A 544 38.70 21.33 36.31
CA SER A 544 39.64 20.21 36.35
C SER A 544 40.98 20.75 35.83
N PRO A 545 42.16 20.35 36.37
CA PRO A 545 42.88 19.22 35.75
C PRO A 545 43.93 18.48 36.63
N THR A 546 44.44 17.34 36.16
CA THR A 546 45.86 16.87 36.18
C THR A 546 45.91 15.41 35.67
N LYS A 547 46.64 15.06 34.60
CA LYS A 547 48.10 14.85 34.45
C LYS A 547 48.71 13.67 35.24
N SER A 548 48.93 12.57 34.53
CA SER A 548 50.18 11.77 34.56
C SER A 548 50.45 11.19 33.16
N SER A 549 51.61 10.59 32.90
CA SER A 549 52.13 10.30 31.55
C SER A 549 52.93 8.99 31.47
N THR A 550 53.50 8.69 30.27
CA THR A 550 54.41 7.57 29.90
C THR A 550 53.74 6.25 29.45
N ASN A 551 54.28 5.46 28.47
CA ASN A 551 55.08 5.80 27.28
C ASN A 551 55.20 4.60 26.28
N ILE A 552 55.51 4.92 25.01
CA ILE A 552 56.40 4.16 24.07
C ILE A 552 55.96 2.83 23.39
N ALA A 553 56.18 2.81 22.06
CA ALA A 553 56.50 1.70 21.11
C ALA A 553 55.49 0.61 20.68
N THR A 554 54.99 0.77 19.45
CA THR A 554 55.19 -0.17 18.32
C THR A 554 56.65 -0.03 17.79
N PRO A 555 57.26 -0.92 16.94
CA PRO A 555 56.66 -1.70 15.83
C PRO A 555 57.30 -3.10 15.51
N GLY A 556 56.93 -3.71 14.36
CA GLY A 556 57.87 -4.58 13.60
C GLY A 556 57.33 -5.88 12.98
N ALA A 557 57.51 -6.05 11.66
CA ALA A 557 57.46 -7.30 10.88
C ALA A 557 58.13 -7.05 9.49
N PRO A 558 58.45 -8.06 8.63
CA PRO A 558 58.57 -9.52 8.77
C PRO A 558 60.09 -9.87 8.84
N PRO A 559 60.81 -10.66 7.98
CA PRO A 559 60.58 -11.87 7.13
C PRO A 559 61.62 -12.99 7.50
N PRO A 560 62.31 -13.78 6.61
CA PRO A 560 62.04 -14.31 5.26
C PRO A 560 62.32 -15.85 5.02
N ARG A 561 61.58 -16.45 4.05
CA ARG A 561 61.99 -17.47 3.01
C ARG A 561 62.55 -18.90 3.36
N SER A 562 62.33 -19.80 2.37
CA SER A 562 63.03 -21.08 2.02
C SER A 562 62.62 -22.37 2.76
N SER A 563 62.68 -23.60 2.19
CA SER A 563 62.66 -24.10 0.77
C SER A 563 62.55 -25.65 0.70
N SER A 564 62.15 -26.22 -0.45
CA SER A 564 62.26 -27.66 -0.86
C SER A 564 61.40 -28.70 -0.07
N ALA A 565 61.13 -29.94 -0.52
CA ALA A 565 60.99 -30.56 -1.86
C ALA A 565 60.31 -31.97 -1.73
N GLY A 566 59.93 -32.60 -2.86
CA GLY A 566 59.37 -33.97 -2.95
C GLY A 566 57.84 -33.97 -3.18
N ALA A 567 57.21 -34.46 -4.26
CA ALA A 567 57.42 -35.56 -5.22
C ALA A 567 56.71 -36.88 -4.84
N THR A 568 55.57 -37.17 -5.50
CA THR A 568 55.32 -38.36 -6.37
C THR A 568 53.90 -38.31 -6.96
N SER A 569 53.76 -38.69 -8.23
CA SER A 569 52.47 -39.08 -8.84
C SER A 569 52.14 -40.55 -8.51
N PRO A 570 50.94 -41.05 -8.87
CA PRO A 570 50.86 -41.71 -10.18
C PRO A 570 49.76 -41.16 -11.11
N ASP A 571 49.89 -41.51 -12.39
CA ASP A 571 48.98 -41.24 -13.51
C ASP A 571 48.06 -42.46 -13.77
N VAL A 572 47.22 -42.41 -14.83
CA VAL A 572 46.83 -43.49 -15.78
C VAL A 572 45.34 -43.42 -16.19
N THR A 573 45.11 -42.84 -17.38
CA THR A 573 43.99 -43.06 -18.34
C THR A 573 42.52 -42.83 -17.90
N ARG A 574 41.60 -42.25 -18.68
CA ARG A 574 41.48 -41.79 -20.10
C ARG A 574 41.22 -42.84 -21.19
N SER A 575 39.94 -43.07 -21.48
CA SER A 575 39.35 -43.29 -22.82
C SER A 575 38.27 -42.20 -23.01
N LYS A 576 38.15 -41.39 -24.07
CA LYS A 576 38.48 -41.50 -25.51
C LYS A 576 37.57 -42.43 -26.31
N SER A 577 36.59 -41.82 -26.98
CA SER A 577 36.06 -42.22 -28.28
C SER A 577 35.88 -40.94 -29.12
N ASP A 578 36.54 -40.87 -30.27
CA ASP A 578 36.43 -39.76 -31.23
C ASP A 578 35.44 -40.13 -32.35
N ASN A 579 34.80 -39.16 -33.01
CA ASN A 579 34.54 -39.18 -34.47
C ASN A 579 33.88 -37.88 -35.04
N ASN A 580 34.71 -36.86 -35.20
CA ASN A 580 34.97 -36.15 -36.46
C ASN A 580 33.93 -36.08 -37.62
N LEU A 581 33.72 -34.81 -38.04
CA LEU A 581 33.88 -34.24 -39.40
C LEU A 581 32.68 -33.92 -40.32
N ALA A 582 32.99 -32.96 -41.21
CA ALA A 582 32.27 -32.47 -42.41
C ALA A 582 30.96 -31.67 -42.19
N SER A 583 30.61 -30.67 -43.01
CA SER A 583 31.31 -29.48 -43.57
C SER A 583 30.31 -28.69 -44.44
N ALA A 584 30.47 -27.37 -44.56
CA ALA A 584 29.59 -26.44 -45.31
C ALA A 584 29.69 -26.63 -46.87
N PRO A 585 29.03 -25.84 -47.77
CA PRO A 585 28.27 -24.59 -47.55
C PRO A 585 27.00 -24.35 -48.43
N GLY A 586 26.30 -23.20 -48.24
CA GLY A 586 25.43 -22.63 -49.30
C GLY A 586 24.41 -21.55 -48.90
N LYS A 587 24.61 -20.34 -49.46
CA LYS A 587 23.72 -19.18 -49.75
C LYS A 587 22.19 -19.44 -49.76
N ASP A 588 21.29 -18.46 -49.53
CA ASP A 588 21.26 -17.14 -50.22
C ASP A 588 20.45 -16.00 -49.53
N LYS A 589 20.38 -14.83 -50.18
CA LYS A 589 19.68 -13.61 -49.71
C LYS A 589 18.21 -13.49 -50.17
N ALA A 590 17.36 -12.85 -49.35
CA ALA A 590 16.19 -12.08 -49.81
C ALA A 590 15.84 -10.92 -48.85
N GLN A 591 15.15 -9.89 -49.35
CA GLN A 591 14.60 -8.74 -48.60
C GLN A 591 13.09 -8.62 -48.86
N MET A 592 12.44 -7.68 -48.16
CA MET A 592 11.00 -7.35 -48.21
C MET A 592 10.07 -8.38 -47.52
N GLY A 593 8.91 -8.00 -46.97
CA GLY A 593 8.40 -6.64 -46.76
C GLY A 593 6.87 -6.61 -46.58
N ALA A 594 6.38 -5.51 -45.98
CA ALA A 594 4.96 -5.15 -45.77
C ALA A 594 4.12 -6.03 -44.81
N SER A 595 3.34 -5.35 -43.97
CA SER A 595 2.20 -5.91 -43.24
C SER A 595 0.96 -6.01 -44.14
N PRO A 596 -0.07 -6.74 -43.69
CA PRO A 596 -1.44 -6.24 -43.80
C PRO A 596 -2.15 -6.16 -42.44
N ASN A 597 -3.18 -5.32 -42.37
CA ASN A 597 -3.97 -5.01 -41.18
C ASN A 597 -5.38 -5.62 -41.31
N THR A 598 -6.16 -5.55 -40.23
CA THR A 598 -7.64 -5.62 -40.17
C THR A 598 -8.32 -7.00 -40.06
N GLN A 599 -9.48 -6.98 -39.39
CA GLN A 599 -10.57 -7.98 -39.37
C GLN A 599 -10.40 -9.26 -38.52
N LYS A 600 -10.85 -9.18 -37.26
CA LYS A 600 -11.76 -10.17 -36.68
C LYS A 600 -13.01 -9.45 -36.15
N LYS A 601 -14.17 -9.75 -36.73
CA LYS A 601 -15.50 -9.35 -36.21
C LYS A 601 -16.19 -10.55 -35.57
N SER A 602 -17.04 -10.22 -34.60
CA SER A 602 -18.07 -11.05 -33.95
C SER A 602 -18.49 -12.33 -34.69
N ILE A 603 -18.50 -13.45 -33.95
CA ILE A 603 -19.34 -14.61 -34.25
C ILE A 603 -20.20 -14.91 -33.01
N PHE A 604 -21.43 -14.41 -33.03
CA PHE A 604 -22.51 -14.85 -32.14
C PHE A 604 -23.82 -14.84 -32.92
N SER A 605 -24.38 -16.03 -33.19
CA SER A 605 -25.83 -16.33 -33.21
C SER A 605 -26.16 -17.55 -34.09
N LYS A 606 -27.26 -18.22 -33.71
CA LYS A 606 -28.05 -19.17 -34.52
C LYS A 606 -27.34 -20.43 -35.05
N LEU A 607 -27.54 -21.53 -34.32
CA LEU A 607 -28.11 -22.73 -34.93
C LEU A 607 -29.20 -23.28 -34.00
N LYS A 608 -30.45 -23.20 -34.46
CA LYS A 608 -31.62 -23.85 -33.86
C LYS A 608 -32.33 -24.60 -34.99
N ASP A 609 -33.10 -25.61 -34.60
CA ASP A 609 -33.92 -26.51 -35.42
C ASP A 609 -33.19 -27.72 -36.04
N GLY A 610 -33.71 -28.90 -35.69
CA GLY A 610 -33.17 -30.22 -36.02
C GLY A 610 -34.08 -31.31 -35.44
N LYS A 611 -35.35 -31.31 -35.87
CA LYS A 611 -36.42 -32.17 -35.31
C LYS A 611 -36.10 -33.67 -35.40
N LYS A 612 -36.38 -34.40 -34.33
CA LYS A 612 -37.31 -35.53 -34.35
C LYS A 612 -37.93 -35.78 -32.99
#